data_AF-S6HIC5-F1
#
_entry.id   AF-S6HIC5-F1
#
_cell.length_a   1.000
_cell.length_b   1.000
_cell.length_c   1.000
_cell.angle_alpha   90.00
_cell.angle_beta   90.00
_cell.angle_gamma   90.00
#
_symmetry.space_group_name_H-M   'P 1'
#
loop_
_entity.id
_entity.type
_entity.pdbx_description
1 polymer ?
#
loop_
_entity_poly.entity_id
_entity_poly.type
_entity_poly.pdbx_seq_one_letter_code
_entity_poly.pdbx_strand_id
1 'polypeptide(L)'
;MAAASSFLQNRDHELQVLVEDAGDDLESLNGFYKKFKNYENVTFKTVPEGVKKKYIYNFFVMDNDSYRLEHDRAKTEAVASFGGDTQAAKHLTGIFNAIWGRSEALAPTA
;
A
#
# COMPACT_ATOMS: atom_id res chain seq x y z
N MET A 1 7.61 9.56 11.74
CA MET A 1 6.27 9.20 12.28
C MET A 1 5.33 10.40 12.46
N ALA A 2 5.78 11.55 12.98
CA ALA A 2 4.92 12.74 13.16
C ALA A 2 4.29 13.26 11.85
N ALA A 3 5.09 13.34 10.77
CA ALA A 3 4.62 13.79 9.46
C ALA A 3 3.50 12.91 8.87
N ALA A 4 3.65 11.57 8.92
CA ALA A 4 2.62 10.64 8.45
C ALA A 4 1.31 10.75 9.24
N SER A 5 1.40 11.05 10.55
CA SER A 5 0.21 11.25 11.38
C SER A 5 -0.51 12.55 11.03
N SER A 6 0.24 13.64 10.84
CA SER A 6 -0.32 14.93 10.40
C SER A 6 -1.00 14.81 9.04
N PHE A 7 -0.36 14.12 8.09
CA PHE A 7 -0.92 13.89 6.76
C PHE A 7 -2.24 13.10 6.82
N LEU A 8 -2.28 11.99 7.56
CA LEU A 8 -3.47 11.14 7.62
C LEU A 8 -4.56 11.66 8.56
N GLN A 9 -4.28 12.64 9.42
CA GLN A 9 -5.31 13.34 10.20
C GLN A 9 -6.19 14.24 9.32
N ASN A 10 -5.73 14.65 8.15
CA ASN A 10 -6.58 15.31 7.17
C ASN A 10 -7.47 14.27 6.47
N ARG A 11 -8.80 14.42 6.62
CA ARG A 11 -9.80 13.52 6.01
C ARG A 11 -9.89 13.67 4.48
N ASP A 12 -9.34 14.73 3.91
CA ASP A 12 -9.27 14.93 2.46
C ASP A 12 -8.20 14.05 1.79
N HIS A 13 -7.30 13.45 2.57
CA HIS A 13 -6.31 12.50 2.06
C HIS A 13 -6.80 11.08 2.25
N GLU A 14 -6.62 10.21 1.26
CA GLU A 14 -6.94 8.79 1.34
C GLU A 14 -5.66 7.94 1.30
N LEU A 15 -5.63 6.87 2.08
CA LEU A 15 -4.58 5.85 2.01
C LEU A 15 -5.19 4.45 1.87
N GLN A 16 -4.77 3.75 0.83
CA GLN A 16 -5.15 2.37 0.57
C GLN A 16 -3.90 1.48 0.63
N VAL A 17 -3.94 0.43 1.44
CA VAL A 17 -2.79 -0.45 1.69
C VAL A 17 -3.15 -1.89 1.40
N LEU A 18 -2.37 -2.54 0.54
CA LEU A 18 -2.42 -3.97 0.29
C LEU A 18 -1.33 -4.68 1.08
N VAL A 19 -1.71 -5.67 1.88
CA VAL A 19 -0.82 -6.47 2.73
C VAL A 19 -0.84 -7.91 2.24
N GLU A 20 0.33 -8.51 2.03
CA GLU A 20 0.40 -9.91 1.60
C GLU A 20 0.10 -10.83 2.78
N ASP A 21 0.90 -10.78 3.83
CA ASP A 21 0.77 -11.73 4.94
C ASP A 21 0.25 -11.01 6.18
N ALA A 22 -1.05 -10.76 6.17
CA ALA A 22 -1.79 -10.48 7.39
C ALA A 22 -2.01 -11.80 8.15
N GLY A 23 -0.95 -12.28 8.80
CA GLY A 23 -1.10 -13.34 9.80
C GLY A 23 -1.91 -12.84 11.00
N ASP A 24 -2.21 -13.77 11.91
CA ASP A 24 -3.05 -13.52 13.10
C ASP A 24 -2.54 -12.40 14.02
N ASP A 25 -1.30 -11.94 13.84
CA ASP A 25 -0.63 -10.98 14.72
C ASP A 25 -0.16 -9.69 14.03
N LEU A 26 -0.82 -9.27 12.94
CA LEU A 26 -0.46 -8.03 12.23
C LEU A 26 -0.44 -6.79 13.15
N GLU A 27 -1.30 -6.76 14.17
CA GLU A 27 -1.38 -5.64 15.11
C GLU A 27 -0.19 -5.55 16.08
N SER A 28 0.36 -6.68 16.55
CA SER A 28 1.54 -6.61 17.40
C SER A 28 2.81 -6.38 16.58
N LEU A 29 2.88 -6.95 15.37
CA LEU A 29 4.08 -6.93 14.53
C LEU A 29 4.22 -5.65 13.72
N ASN A 30 3.13 -4.94 13.43
CA ASN A 30 3.14 -3.78 12.56
C ASN A 30 2.61 -2.51 13.25
N GLY A 31 3.54 -1.70 13.76
CA GLY A 31 3.23 -0.42 14.42
C GLY A 31 2.54 0.60 13.52
N PHE A 32 2.66 0.49 12.19
CA PHE A 32 1.92 1.33 11.25
C PHE A 32 0.44 0.92 11.21
N TYR A 33 0.17 -0.37 11.02
CA TYR A 33 -1.19 -0.91 11.04
C TYR A 33 -1.89 -0.58 12.37
N LYS A 34 -1.26 -0.91 13.51
CA LYS A 34 -1.79 -0.61 14.85
C LYS A 34 -2.19 0.86 15.02
N LYS A 35 -1.41 1.77 14.45
CA LYS A 35 -1.62 3.21 14.61
C LYS A 35 -2.73 3.77 13.72
N PHE A 36 -2.86 3.26 12.49
CA PHE A 36 -3.70 3.87 11.46
C PHE A 36 -4.93 3.06 11.08
N LYS A 37 -5.08 1.80 11.53
CA LYS A 37 -6.23 0.94 11.17
C LYS A 37 -7.61 1.51 11.50
N ASN A 38 -7.69 2.43 12.47
CA ASN A 38 -8.95 3.03 12.93
C ASN A 38 -9.24 4.39 12.26
N TYR A 39 -8.41 4.84 11.33
CA TYR A 39 -8.62 6.10 10.63
C TYR A 39 -9.62 5.87 9.49
N GLU A 40 -10.68 6.67 9.41
CA GLU A 40 -11.75 6.52 8.40
C GLU A 40 -11.24 6.62 6.95
N ASN A 41 -10.14 7.34 6.74
CA ASN A 41 -9.50 7.56 5.45
C ASN A 41 -8.34 6.59 5.16
N VAL A 42 -8.15 5.56 5.99
CA VAL A 42 -7.12 4.54 5.79
C VAL A 42 -7.79 3.17 5.69
N THR A 43 -7.64 2.53 4.53
CA THR A 43 -8.17 1.19 4.30
C THR A 43 -7.03 0.20 4.08
N PHE A 44 -7.13 -0.94 4.75
CA PHE A 44 -6.20 -2.04 4.58
C PHE A 44 -6.93 -3.26 4.02
N LYS A 45 -6.30 -3.93 3.06
CA LYS A 45 -6.81 -5.14 2.42
C LYS A 45 -5.71 -6.17 2.23
N THR A 46 -6.08 -7.43 2.01
CA THR A 46 -5.13 -8.51 1.73
C THR A 46 -4.89 -8.66 0.23
N VAL A 47 -3.65 -8.97 -0.15
CA VAL A 47 -3.33 -9.35 -1.53
C VAL A 47 -3.86 -10.77 -1.78
N PRO A 48 -4.62 -11.02 -2.87
CA PRO A 48 -5.14 -12.35 -3.16
C PRO A 48 -4.00 -13.35 -3.37
N GLU A 49 -4.18 -14.59 -2.90
CA GLU A 49 -3.14 -15.63 -2.90
C GLU A 49 -2.55 -15.89 -4.30
N GLY A 50 -3.39 -15.85 -5.34
CA GLY A 50 -2.95 -16.01 -6.73
C GLY A 50 -2.12 -14.84 -7.29
N VAL A 51 -2.19 -13.67 -6.64
CA VAL A 51 -1.41 -12.46 -6.98
C VAL A 51 -0.07 -12.47 -6.24
N LYS A 52 -0.03 -12.84 -4.96
CA LYS A 52 1.20 -12.93 -4.15
C LYS A 52 2.32 -13.70 -4.87
N LYS A 53 1.97 -14.86 -5.45
CA LYS A 53 2.93 -15.74 -6.14
C LYS A 53 3.49 -15.16 -7.44
N LYS A 54 2.86 -14.13 -8.00
CA LYS A 54 3.23 -13.53 -9.29
C LYS A 54 3.94 -12.18 -9.15
N TYR A 55 3.76 -11.49 -8.03
CA TYR A 55 4.26 -10.15 -7.81
C TYR A 55 5.45 -10.18 -6.84
N ILE A 56 6.66 -10.01 -7.39
CA ILE A 56 7.91 -9.98 -6.61
C ILE A 56 8.35 -8.57 -6.24
N TYR A 57 7.57 -7.56 -6.58
CA TYR A 57 7.90 -6.15 -6.41
C TYR A 57 7.01 -5.48 -5.36
N ASN A 58 7.53 -4.42 -4.75
CA ASN A 58 6.77 -3.51 -3.90
C ASN A 58 6.66 -2.16 -4.58
N PHE A 59 5.51 -1.50 -4.45
CA PHE A 59 5.37 -0.14 -4.96
C PHE A 59 4.31 0.63 -4.20
N PHE A 60 4.40 1.95 -4.31
CA PHE A 60 3.33 2.86 -3.94
C PHE A 60 3.21 3.96 -4.98
N VAL A 61 1.99 4.47 -5.11
CA VAL A 61 1.63 5.58 -5.98
C VAL A 61 1.05 6.69 -5.13
N MET A 62 1.30 7.94 -5.52
CA MET A 62 0.80 9.14 -4.87
C MET A 62 0.26 10.08 -5.95
N ASP A 63 -0.91 10.67 -5.70
CA ASP A 63 -1.53 11.74 -6.50
C ASP A 63 -1.63 11.47 -8.03
N ASN A 64 -1.58 10.19 -8.43
CA ASN A 64 -1.59 9.71 -9.82
C ASN A 64 -0.41 10.14 -10.72
N ASP A 65 0.59 10.84 -10.18
CA ASP A 65 1.74 11.36 -10.95
C ASP A 65 3.10 10.97 -10.36
N SER A 66 3.08 10.34 -9.18
CA SER A 66 4.26 10.03 -8.41
C SER A 66 4.24 8.58 -7.96
N TYR A 67 5.41 7.95 -7.92
CA TYR A 67 5.54 6.57 -7.49
C TYR A 67 6.93 6.27 -6.92
N ARG A 68 6.99 5.16 -6.20
CA ARG A 68 8.22 4.43 -5.91
C ARG A 68 7.99 2.97 -6.18
N LEU A 69 8.94 2.33 -6.85
CA LEU A 69 8.90 0.94 -7.28
C LEU A 69 10.20 0.25 -6.90
N GLU A 70 10.09 -0.84 -6.16
CA GLU A 70 11.15 -1.76 -5.77
C GLU A 70 10.97 -3.04 -6.58
N HIS A 71 11.77 -3.20 -7.64
CA HIS A 71 11.62 -4.32 -8.58
C HIS A 71 11.96 -5.69 -7.97
N ASP A 72 12.83 -5.70 -6.96
CA ASP A 72 13.28 -6.89 -6.26
C ASP A 72 13.40 -6.59 -4.77
N ARG A 73 12.56 -7.24 -3.96
CA ARG A 73 12.53 -7.06 -2.49
C ARG A 73 13.80 -7.54 -1.79
N ALA A 74 14.60 -8.37 -2.44
CA ALA A 74 15.88 -8.82 -1.89
C ALA A 74 17.00 -7.78 -2.06
N LYS A 75 16.77 -6.73 -2.85
CA LYS A 75 17.78 -5.71 -3.17
C LYS A 75 17.36 -4.36 -2.62
N THR A 76 18.36 -3.56 -2.24
CA THR A 76 18.14 -2.18 -1.77
C THR A 76 18.12 -1.22 -2.96
N GLU A 77 17.25 -1.47 -3.93
CA GLU A 77 17.14 -0.70 -5.17
C GLU A 77 15.70 -0.29 -5.42
N ALA A 78 15.48 1.00 -5.66
CA ALA A 78 14.17 1.54 -5.96
C ALA A 78 14.27 2.62 -7.04
N VAL A 79 13.30 2.65 -7.94
CA VAL A 79 13.07 3.76 -8.86
C VAL A 79 11.96 4.61 -8.28
N ALA A 80 12.17 5.92 -8.21
CA ALA A 80 11.16 6.87 -7.76
C ALA A 80 11.03 8.01 -8.76
N SER A 81 9.79 8.46 -8.97
CA SER A 81 9.46 9.64 -9.77
C SER A 81 8.44 10.46 -9.01
N PHE A 82 8.65 11.77 -8.95
CA PHE A 82 7.77 12.72 -8.26
C PHE A 82 7.33 13.79 -9.27
N GLY A 83 6.25 13.52 -10.01
CA GLY A 83 5.70 14.41 -11.04
C GLY A 83 6.40 14.35 -12.41
N GLY A 84 7.38 13.46 -12.60
CA GLY A 84 8.17 13.38 -13.85
C GLY A 84 7.68 12.35 -14.87
N ASP A 85 7.13 11.22 -14.40
CA ASP A 85 6.69 10.12 -15.26
C ASP A 85 5.24 9.72 -14.94
N THR A 86 4.33 10.53 -15.50
CA THR A 86 2.88 10.34 -15.31
C THR A 86 2.35 9.07 -15.98
N GLN A 87 3.03 8.54 -17.00
CA GLN A 87 2.58 7.32 -17.68
C GLN A 87 2.86 6.09 -16.81
N ALA A 88 4.07 5.99 -16.24
CA ALA A 88 4.40 4.92 -15.31
C ALA A 88 3.51 4.98 -14.05
N ALA A 89 3.30 6.17 -13.48
CA ALA A 89 2.42 6.35 -12.32
C ALA A 89 0.98 5.86 -12.60
N LYS A 90 0.40 6.21 -13.76
CA LYS A 90 -0.94 5.74 -14.17
C LYS A 90 -0.98 4.23 -14.37
N HIS A 91 0.06 3.65 -14.97
CA HIS A 91 0.14 2.21 -15.16
C HIS A 91 0.17 1.45 -13.82
N LEU A 92 1.03 1.89 -12.89
CA LEU A 92 1.12 1.33 -11.54
C LEU A 92 -0.19 1.49 -10.76
N THR A 93 -0.85 2.65 -10.90
CA THR A 93 -2.18 2.89 -10.32
C THR A 93 -3.21 1.90 -10.88
N GLY A 94 -3.19 1.64 -12.19
CA GLY A 94 -4.05 0.63 -12.82
C GLY A 94 -3.83 -0.78 -12.27
N ILE A 95 -2.57 -1.18 -12.08
CA ILE A 95 -2.19 -2.44 -11.44
C ILE A 95 -2.74 -2.50 -10.01
N PHE A 96 -2.50 -1.46 -9.21
CA PHE A 96 -2.97 -1.37 -7.83
C PHE A 96 -4.48 -1.53 -7.75
N ASN A 97 -5.22 -0.75 -8.54
CA ASN A 97 -6.70 -0.79 -8.56
C ASN A 97 -7.24 -2.16 -9.00
N ALA A 98 -6.57 -2.82 -9.96
CA ALA A 98 -6.96 -4.16 -10.39
C ALA A 98 -6.78 -5.22 -9.31
N ILE A 99 -5.73 -5.11 -8.49
CA ILE A 99 -5.51 -5.99 -7.34
C ILE A 99 -6.52 -5.64 -6.24
N TRP A 100 -6.64 -4.35 -5.89
CA TRP A 100 -7.54 -3.83 -4.87
C TRP A 100 -9.00 -4.25 -5.04
N GLY A 101 -9.50 -4.22 -6.28
CA GLY A 101 -10.86 -4.64 -6.61
C GLY A 101 -11.14 -6.13 -6.42
N ARG A 102 -10.08 -6.95 -6.32
CA ARG A 102 -10.15 -8.40 -6.06
C ARG A 102 -9.73 -8.76 -4.63
N SER A 103 -9.28 -7.78 -3.87
CA SER A 103 -8.80 -7.94 -2.51
C SER A 103 -9.94 -7.86 -1.50
N GLU A 104 -9.79 -8.62 -0.44
CA GLU A 104 -10.71 -8.65 0.69
C GLU A 104 -10.22 -7.72 1.80
N ALA A 105 -11.15 -7.21 2.61
CA ALA A 105 -10.79 -6.47 3.82
C ALA A 105 -9.96 -7.37 4.73
N LEU A 106 -9.04 -6.78 5.50
CA LEU A 106 -8.36 -7.53 6.55
C LEU A 106 -9.40 -8.11 7.51
N ALA A 107 -9.38 -9.43 7.70
CA ALA A 107 -10.16 -10.06 8.73
C ALA A 107 -9.75 -9.47 10.09
N PRO A 108 -10.68 -9.22 11.01
CA PRO A 108 -10.32 -8.85 12.38
C PRO A 108 -9.44 -9.96 12.96
N THR A 109 -8.26 -9.60 13.45
CA THR A 109 -7.45 -10.49 14.29
C THR A 109 -8.26 -10.78 15.56
N ALA A 110 -8.55 -12.06 15.82
CA ALA A 110 -9.36 -12.52 16.95
C ALA A 110 -8.65 -12.33 18.29
#